data_AF-A0A6I9NJS8-F1
#
_entry.id   AF-A0A6I9NJS8-F1
#
_cell.length_a   1.000
_cell.length_b   1.000
_cell.length_c   1.000
_cell.angle_alpha   90.00
_cell.angle_beta   90.00
_cell.angle_gamma   90.00
#
_symmetry.space_group_name_H-M   'P 1'
#
loop_
_entity.id
_entity.type
_entity.pdbx_description
1 polymer ?
#
loop_
_entity_poly.entity_id
_entity_poly.type
_entity_poly.pdbx_seq_one_letter_code
_entity_poly.pdbx_strand_id
1 'polypeptide(L)'
;CKYWHYDDRLMTSSVVIVFHNEGWSTLMRTIHSVIKRTPSRYLAEIVMIDDFSNKEHLKERLVDYIKQWNGLVKLFRNEKREGLIQARSIGALKATKGQVLIYLDAHCEVGVNWYAPLVAPISKDRTVSTVPLIDSINGQSYTMEPQGGGDEDGFARGAWDWSMLWKRVPLGDKEKKRRKTQTEPYRSPAMAGGLFAIERDFFFELGLYDPGLQIWGGENFEISYKVDIEFKDLHRFTHMPTGKCLDRSDLLHKVFIADCDNSKTTQKWEMNNIVAV
;
A
#
# COMPACT_ATOMS: atom_id res chain seq x y z
N CYS A 1 22.08 -0.70 -5.09
CA CYS A 1 21.45 -0.14 -3.88
C CYS A 1 22.43 0.42 -2.83
N LYS A 2 23.55 -0.23 -2.48
CA LYS A 2 24.43 0.19 -1.35
C LYS A 2 25.24 1.49 -1.58
N TYR A 3 25.33 1.97 -2.82
CA TYR A 3 26.18 3.10 -3.21
C TYR A 3 25.39 4.37 -3.56
N TRP A 4 24.10 4.42 -3.19
CA TRP A 4 23.31 5.64 -3.35
C TRP A 4 23.56 6.59 -2.18
N HIS A 5 23.82 7.85 -2.49
CA HIS A 5 23.88 8.93 -1.53
C HIS A 5 22.57 9.70 -1.59
N TYR A 6 21.83 9.71 -0.47
CA TYR A 6 20.56 10.43 -0.34
C TYR A 6 20.80 11.75 0.40
N ASP A 7 20.00 12.77 0.10
CA ASP A 7 19.96 14.00 0.91
C ASP A 7 19.49 13.65 2.33
N ASP A 8 20.05 14.31 3.34
CA ASP A 8 19.64 14.13 4.74
C ASP A 8 18.32 14.85 5.08
N ARG A 9 17.77 15.65 4.15
CA ARG A 9 16.50 16.37 4.30
C ARG A 9 15.30 15.56 3.79
N LEU A 10 15.23 14.29 4.19
CA LEU A 10 14.06 13.46 3.92
C LEU A 10 12.89 13.87 4.81
N MET A 11 11.68 13.76 4.27
CA MET A 11 10.46 13.92 5.06
C MET A 11 10.41 12.91 6.21
N THR A 12 9.79 13.30 7.33
CA THR A 12 9.48 12.38 8.44
C THR A 12 8.25 11.53 8.11
N SER A 13 8.13 10.36 8.75
CA SER A 13 7.02 9.44 8.49
C SER A 13 6.32 8.92 9.73
N SER A 14 5.00 8.73 9.62
CA SER A 14 4.20 7.92 10.52
C SER A 14 4.01 6.55 9.87
N VAL A 15 4.45 5.48 10.55
CA VAL A 15 4.25 4.11 10.06
C VAL A 15 2.92 3.59 10.61
N VAL A 16 1.98 3.25 9.73
CA VAL A 16 0.65 2.76 10.07
C VAL A 16 0.59 1.25 9.88
N ILE A 17 0.21 0.53 10.93
CA ILE A 17 0.08 -0.93 10.93
C ILE A 17 -1.33 -1.29 11.39
N VAL A 18 -2.13 -1.82 10.48
CA VAL A 18 -3.46 -2.35 10.77
C VAL A 18 -3.34 -3.83 11.11
N PHE A 19 -4.05 -4.29 12.13
CA PHE A 19 -4.06 -5.70 12.50
C PHE A 19 -5.42 -6.16 13.02
N HIS A 20 -5.72 -7.43 12.80
CA HIS A 20 -6.86 -8.13 13.38
C HIS A 20 -6.43 -9.54 13.75
N ASN A 21 -6.45 -9.89 15.04
CA ASN A 21 -6.10 -11.23 15.54
C ASN A 21 -4.70 -11.74 15.11
N GLU A 22 -3.78 -10.83 14.83
CA GLU A 22 -2.40 -11.12 14.43
C GLU A 22 -1.64 -11.91 15.50
N GLY A 23 -0.65 -12.72 15.12
CA GLY A 23 0.23 -13.39 16.08
C GLY A 23 1.06 -12.39 16.89
N TRP A 24 1.30 -12.67 18.18
CA TRP A 24 2.13 -11.78 19.02
C TRP A 24 3.54 -11.59 18.45
N SER A 25 4.21 -12.69 18.08
CA SER A 25 5.59 -12.66 17.59
C SER A 25 5.70 -11.94 16.26
N THR A 26 4.78 -12.18 15.31
CA THR A 26 4.76 -11.53 14.00
C THR A 26 4.51 -10.03 14.12
N LEU A 27 3.47 -9.64 14.87
CA LEU A 27 3.17 -8.23 15.13
C LEU A 27 4.35 -7.49 15.74
N MET A 28 4.92 -8.04 16.81
CA MET A 28 6.05 -7.39 17.49
C MET A 28 7.31 -7.40 16.64
N ARG A 29 7.57 -8.44 15.84
CA ARG A 29 8.73 -8.47 14.95
C ARG A 29 8.64 -7.38 13.88
N THR A 30 7.44 -7.10 13.36
CA THR A 30 7.19 -5.95 12.47
C THR A 30 7.58 -4.64 13.15
N ILE A 31 7.04 -4.36 14.34
CA ILE A 31 7.32 -3.14 15.11
C ILE A 31 8.81 -3.00 15.41
N HIS A 32 9.45 -4.05 15.92
CA HIS A 32 10.88 -4.07 16.23
C HIS A 32 11.73 -3.84 14.98
N SER A 33 11.36 -4.42 13.83
CA SER A 33 12.10 -4.24 12.59
C SER A 33 12.11 -2.78 12.14
N VAL A 34 10.96 -2.10 12.22
CA VAL A 34 10.80 -0.68 11.87
C VAL A 34 11.66 0.18 12.77
N ILE A 35 11.56 0.00 14.09
CA ILE A 35 12.33 0.78 15.08
C ILE A 35 13.84 0.54 14.90
N LYS A 36 14.25 -0.71 14.69
CA LYS A 36 15.66 -1.09 14.59
C LYS A 36 16.34 -0.59 13.32
N ARG A 37 15.60 -0.46 12.21
CA ARG A 37 16.17 -0.22 10.87
C ARG A 37 15.77 1.12 10.25
N THR A 38 15.09 1.97 11.01
CA THR A 38 14.73 3.33 10.57
C THR A 38 15.50 4.36 11.40
N PRO A 39 16.19 5.33 10.79
CA PRO A 39 16.85 6.39 11.54
C PRO A 39 15.84 7.16 12.40
N SER A 40 16.13 7.33 13.69
CA SER A 40 15.19 7.89 14.69
C SER A 40 14.67 9.28 14.32
N ARG A 41 15.49 10.12 13.68
CA ARG A 41 15.11 11.47 13.23
C ARG A 41 14.00 11.50 12.18
N TYR A 42 13.75 10.39 11.49
CA TYR A 42 12.72 10.31 10.45
C TYR A 42 11.46 9.54 10.90
N LEU A 43 11.56 8.72 11.95
CA LEU A 43 10.42 7.95 12.46
C LEU A 43 9.63 8.78 13.48
N ALA A 44 8.57 9.45 13.02
CA ALA A 44 7.79 10.36 13.85
C ALA A 44 6.88 9.63 14.85
N GLU A 45 6.29 8.52 14.43
CA GLU A 45 5.46 7.63 15.24
C GLU A 45 5.19 6.30 14.52
N ILE A 46 4.79 5.29 15.29
CA ILE A 46 4.18 4.07 14.78
C ILE A 46 2.74 4.03 15.29
N VAL A 47 1.78 4.00 14.38
CA VAL A 47 0.34 4.00 14.66
C VAL A 47 -0.21 2.60 14.40
N MET A 48 -0.55 1.91 15.47
CA MET A 48 -1.17 0.58 15.44
C MET A 48 -2.69 0.74 15.48
N ILE A 49 -3.38 0.18 14.50
CA ILE A 49 -4.85 0.16 14.42
C ILE A 49 -5.35 -1.27 14.64
N ASP A 50 -5.95 -1.52 15.80
CA ASP A 50 -6.63 -2.77 16.12
C ASP A 50 -8.04 -2.76 15.54
N ASP A 51 -8.25 -3.51 14.45
CA ASP A 51 -9.55 -3.66 13.81
C ASP A 51 -10.39 -4.74 14.51
N PHE A 52 -10.72 -4.48 15.78
CA PHE A 52 -11.63 -5.30 16.58
C PHE A 52 -11.14 -6.75 16.84
N SER A 53 -9.88 -6.91 17.22
CA SER A 53 -9.32 -8.21 17.63
C SER A 53 -9.99 -8.78 18.88
N ASN A 54 -9.99 -10.09 19.05
CA ASN A 54 -10.51 -10.77 20.25
C ASN A 54 -9.45 -11.63 20.98
N LYS A 55 -8.25 -11.80 20.42
CA LYS A 55 -7.17 -12.55 21.08
C LYS A 55 -6.64 -11.81 22.31
N GLU A 56 -6.55 -12.52 23.44
CA GLU A 56 -6.18 -11.96 24.76
C GLU A 56 -4.84 -11.24 24.76
N HIS A 57 -3.83 -11.80 24.08
CA HIS A 57 -2.50 -11.19 24.01
C HIS A 57 -2.48 -9.82 23.30
N LEU A 58 -3.54 -9.43 22.57
CA LEU A 58 -3.67 -8.11 21.92
C LEU A 58 -4.41 -7.09 22.81
N LYS A 59 -4.79 -7.47 24.02
CA LYS A 59 -5.50 -6.62 24.99
C LYS A 59 -4.50 -5.93 25.92
N GLU A 60 -4.56 -6.18 27.22
CA GLU A 60 -3.76 -5.50 28.24
C GLU A 60 -2.26 -5.69 28.02
N ARG A 61 -1.85 -6.94 27.72
CA ARG A 61 -0.44 -7.28 27.44
C ARG A 61 0.18 -6.40 26.35
N LEU A 62 -0.57 -6.12 25.28
CA LEU A 62 -0.08 -5.27 24.19
C LEU A 62 0.08 -3.82 24.66
N VAL A 63 -0.92 -3.29 25.38
CA VAL A 63 -0.89 -1.92 25.92
C VAL A 63 0.30 -1.72 26.84
N ASP A 64 0.59 -2.69 27.70
CA ASP A 64 1.74 -2.60 28.60
C ASP A 64 3.07 -2.73 27.87
N TYR A 65 3.17 -3.65 26.90
CA TYR A 65 4.41 -3.87 26.17
C TYR A 65 4.83 -2.64 25.35
N ILE A 66 3.88 -1.95 24.68
CA ILE A 66 4.23 -0.81 23.83
C ILE A 66 4.73 0.42 24.62
N LYS A 67 4.48 0.50 25.95
CA LYS A 67 4.93 1.61 26.81
C LYS A 67 6.46 1.76 26.82
N GLN A 68 7.20 0.69 26.57
CA GLN A 68 8.67 0.69 26.54
C GLN A 68 9.25 1.67 25.52
N TRP A 69 8.48 2.07 24.50
CA TRP A 69 8.90 3.02 23.48
C TRP A 69 8.44 4.45 23.75
N ASN A 70 8.11 4.76 25.00
CA ASN A 70 7.86 6.13 25.49
C ASN A 70 6.91 6.96 24.61
N GLY A 71 5.86 6.33 24.08
CA GLY A 71 4.85 6.99 23.25
C GLY A 71 5.19 7.13 21.75
N LEU A 72 6.34 6.60 21.30
CA LEU A 72 6.64 6.45 19.87
C LEU A 72 5.64 5.51 19.19
N VAL A 73 5.30 4.40 19.85
CA VAL A 73 4.31 3.43 19.40
C VAL A 73 2.98 3.72 20.08
N LYS A 74 1.92 3.89 19.29
CA LYS A 74 0.58 4.23 19.76
C LYS A 74 -0.42 3.19 19.27
N LEU A 75 -1.38 2.83 20.11
CA LEU A 75 -2.45 1.89 19.80
C LEU A 75 -3.80 2.61 19.79
N PHE A 76 -4.56 2.42 18.72
CA PHE A 76 -5.95 2.82 18.61
C PHE A 76 -6.80 1.58 18.33
N ARG A 77 -7.97 1.49 18.96
CA ARG A 77 -8.89 0.36 18.81
C ARG A 77 -10.16 0.82 18.14
N ASN A 78 -10.59 0.10 17.12
CA ASN A 78 -11.90 0.31 16.50
C ASN A 78 -12.99 -0.29 17.41
N GLU A 79 -14.15 0.37 17.48
CA GLU A 79 -15.30 -0.07 18.27
C GLU A 79 -16.05 -1.24 17.61
N LYS A 80 -15.90 -1.39 16.30
CA LYS A 80 -16.42 -2.48 15.48
C LYS A 80 -15.38 -2.90 14.44
N ARG A 81 -15.61 -4.02 13.77
CA ARG A 81 -14.76 -4.49 12.67
C ARG A 81 -15.07 -3.70 11.40
N GLU A 82 -14.23 -2.74 11.07
CA GLU A 82 -14.37 -1.87 9.90
C GLU A 82 -13.78 -2.51 8.63
N GLY A 83 -12.84 -3.44 8.79
CA GLY A 83 -12.08 -4.03 7.69
C GLY A 83 -10.81 -3.26 7.35
N LEU A 84 -9.93 -3.89 6.58
CA LEU A 84 -8.58 -3.39 6.28
C LEU A 84 -8.61 -1.98 5.68
N ILE A 85 -9.49 -1.76 4.70
CA ILE A 85 -9.53 -0.52 3.91
C ILE A 85 -9.87 0.66 4.82
N GLN A 86 -10.98 0.56 5.55
CA GLN A 86 -11.44 1.62 6.45
C GLN A 86 -10.50 1.77 7.65
N ALA A 87 -9.94 0.67 8.17
CA ALA A 87 -8.93 0.75 9.22
C ALA A 87 -7.64 1.48 8.77
N ARG A 88 -7.24 1.36 7.49
CA ARG A 88 -6.14 2.17 6.93
C ARG A 88 -6.50 3.65 6.85
N SER A 89 -7.72 4.00 6.45
CA SER A 89 -8.21 5.39 6.44
C SER A 89 -8.28 5.98 7.86
N ILE A 90 -8.76 5.21 8.84
CA ILE A 90 -8.69 5.58 10.27
C ILE A 90 -7.23 5.79 10.70
N GLY A 91 -6.33 4.91 10.26
CA GLY A 91 -4.89 5.05 10.47
C GLY A 91 -4.32 6.38 9.97
N ALA A 92 -4.69 6.82 8.76
CA ALA A 92 -4.31 8.13 8.22
C ALA A 92 -4.80 9.28 9.10
N LEU A 93 -6.03 9.18 9.62
CA LEU A 93 -6.62 10.18 10.50
C LEU A 93 -5.91 10.25 11.87
N LYS A 94 -5.47 9.10 12.41
CA LYS A 94 -4.77 9.03 13.70
C LYS A 94 -3.28 9.38 13.61
N ALA A 95 -2.66 9.14 12.45
CA ALA A 95 -1.29 9.53 12.16
C ALA A 95 -1.20 11.03 11.90
N THR A 96 -0.65 11.76 12.88
CA THR A 96 -0.68 13.23 12.94
C THR A 96 0.71 13.86 13.03
N LYS A 97 1.77 13.06 13.21
CA LYS A 97 3.13 13.58 13.42
C LYS A 97 4.03 13.54 12.19
N GLY A 98 3.87 12.56 11.31
CA GLY A 98 4.70 12.37 10.12
C GLY A 98 4.15 13.11 8.90
N GLN A 99 5.04 13.55 8.03
CA GLN A 99 4.71 14.17 6.74
C GLN A 99 4.34 13.12 5.69
N VAL A 100 4.85 11.90 5.82
CA VAL A 100 4.56 10.76 4.95
C VAL A 100 3.88 9.67 5.78
N LEU A 101 2.84 9.05 5.20
CA LEU A 101 2.23 7.85 5.73
C LEU A 101 2.89 6.64 5.09
N ILE A 102 3.43 5.72 5.90
CA ILE A 102 3.95 4.44 5.42
C ILE A 102 3.07 3.33 5.97
N TYR A 103 2.38 2.62 5.08
CA TYR A 103 1.58 1.46 5.44
C TYR A 103 2.43 0.20 5.41
N LEU A 104 2.30 -0.62 6.46
CA LEU A 104 2.86 -1.96 6.53
C LEU A 104 1.79 -2.94 7.02
N ASP A 105 1.82 -4.17 6.51
CA ASP A 105 1.06 -5.27 7.09
C ASP A 105 1.68 -5.68 8.44
N ALA A 106 0.87 -6.28 9.30
CA ALA A 106 1.25 -6.60 10.67
C ALA A 106 2.27 -7.76 10.79
N HIS A 107 2.63 -8.40 9.69
CA HIS A 107 3.53 -9.55 9.61
C HIS A 107 4.65 -9.32 8.58
N CYS A 108 5.27 -8.15 8.63
CA CYS A 108 6.38 -7.75 7.76
C CYS A 108 7.71 -7.67 8.51
N GLU A 109 8.82 -7.72 7.78
CA GLU A 109 10.14 -7.34 8.30
C GLU A 109 10.83 -6.40 7.33
N VAL A 110 11.08 -5.16 7.75
CA VAL A 110 11.70 -4.17 6.86
C VAL A 110 13.18 -4.48 6.65
N GLY A 111 13.67 -4.26 5.43
CA GLY A 111 15.06 -4.42 5.05
C GLY A 111 15.99 -3.35 5.64
N VAL A 112 17.31 -3.57 5.53
CA VAL A 112 18.31 -2.55 5.89
C VAL A 112 18.25 -1.40 4.89
N ASN A 113 18.28 -0.16 5.39
CA ASN A 113 18.19 1.05 4.58
C ASN A 113 16.93 1.12 3.69
N TRP A 114 15.80 0.58 4.18
CA TRP A 114 14.53 0.60 3.44
C TRP A 114 13.93 2.02 3.33
N TYR A 115 14.16 2.87 4.34
CA TYR A 115 13.48 4.17 4.47
C TYR A 115 13.91 5.20 3.42
N ALA A 116 15.22 5.43 3.27
CA ALA A 116 15.75 6.46 2.38
C ALA A 116 15.32 6.28 0.90
N PRO A 117 15.49 5.10 0.27
CA PRO A 117 15.02 4.88 -1.10
C PRO A 117 13.50 5.00 -1.26
N LEU A 118 12.74 4.68 -0.21
CA LEU A 118 11.28 4.75 -0.24
C LEU A 118 10.78 6.20 -0.17
N VAL A 119 11.35 7.02 0.72
CA VAL A 119 10.84 8.38 0.98
C VAL A 119 11.50 9.46 0.10
N ALA A 120 12.70 9.22 -0.43
CA ALA A 120 13.39 10.19 -1.28
C ALA A 120 12.59 10.65 -2.52
N PRO A 121 11.91 9.76 -3.27
CA PRO A 121 11.07 10.19 -4.40
C PRO A 121 9.93 11.10 -3.97
N ILE A 122 9.28 10.78 -2.85
CA ILE A 122 8.18 11.59 -2.27
C ILE A 122 8.68 12.96 -1.82
N SER A 123 9.89 13.00 -1.23
CA SER A 123 10.52 14.25 -0.79
C SER A 123 10.84 15.18 -1.98
N LYS A 124 11.05 14.62 -3.17
CA LYS A 124 11.29 15.38 -4.41
C LYS A 124 9.99 15.82 -5.08
N ASP A 125 8.97 14.98 -5.04
CA ASP A 125 7.65 15.23 -5.60
C ASP A 125 6.58 14.60 -4.70
N ARG A 126 5.86 15.45 -3.95
CA ARG A 126 4.85 15.01 -2.98
C ARG A 126 3.69 14.22 -3.60
N THR A 127 3.50 14.30 -4.91
CA THR A 127 2.44 13.57 -5.61
C THR A 127 2.85 12.15 -6.00
N VAL A 128 4.10 11.76 -5.73
CA VAL A 128 4.57 10.39 -5.92
C VAL A 128 4.17 9.54 -4.72
N SER A 129 3.52 8.41 -5.00
CA SER A 129 3.40 7.28 -4.07
C SER A 129 4.47 6.24 -4.39
N THR A 130 5.09 5.67 -3.37
CA THR A 130 6.18 4.70 -3.53
C THR A 130 5.83 3.37 -2.89
N VAL A 131 6.38 2.30 -3.45
CA VAL A 131 6.14 0.92 -3.01
C VAL A 131 7.49 0.23 -2.92
N PRO A 132 7.82 -0.42 -1.79
CA PRO A 132 9.04 -1.23 -1.71
C PRO A 132 8.88 -2.49 -2.58
N LEU A 133 10.00 -3.08 -3.02
CA LEU A 133 9.95 -4.46 -3.47
C LEU A 133 9.54 -5.33 -2.28
N ILE A 134 8.53 -6.18 -2.49
CA ILE A 134 7.96 -7.02 -1.44
C ILE A 134 8.55 -8.42 -1.62
N ASP A 135 9.38 -8.84 -0.68
CA ASP A 135 9.91 -10.20 -0.62
C ASP A 135 8.93 -11.13 0.15
N SER A 136 9.04 -12.43 -0.08
CA SER A 136 8.26 -13.45 0.61
C SER A 136 8.96 -13.90 1.89
N ILE A 137 8.24 -13.94 3.01
CA ILE A 137 8.69 -14.60 4.23
C ILE A 137 7.94 -15.93 4.34
N ASN A 138 8.67 -17.05 4.35
CA ASN A 138 8.06 -18.36 4.49
C ASN A 138 7.35 -18.48 5.85
N GLY A 139 6.05 -18.77 5.85
CA GLY A 139 5.23 -18.82 7.07
C GLY A 139 5.57 -19.95 8.05
N GLN A 140 6.42 -20.91 7.66
CA GLN A 140 6.85 -22.03 8.51
C GLN A 140 8.32 -21.90 8.93
N SER A 141 9.23 -21.69 7.97
CA SER A 141 10.68 -21.61 8.22
C SER A 141 11.19 -20.19 8.49
N TYR A 142 10.39 -19.16 8.22
CA TYR A 142 10.77 -17.74 8.28
C TYR A 142 11.98 -17.37 7.40
N THR A 143 12.28 -18.16 6.37
CA THR A 143 13.26 -17.79 5.33
C THR A 143 12.69 -16.68 4.46
N MET A 144 13.55 -15.75 4.04
CA MET A 144 13.17 -14.62 3.18
C MET A 144 13.67 -14.86 1.75
N GLU A 145 12.78 -14.76 0.77
CA GLU A 145 13.08 -15.00 -0.64
C GLU A 145 12.45 -13.91 -1.52
N PRO A 146 13.15 -13.42 -2.55
CA PRO A 146 12.55 -12.51 -3.53
C PRO A 146 11.34 -13.14 -4.23
N GLN A 147 10.34 -12.33 -4.57
CA GLN A 147 9.19 -12.84 -5.30
C GLN A 147 9.52 -13.14 -6.79
N GLY A 148 9.28 -14.37 -7.24
CA GLY A 148 9.45 -14.76 -8.66
C GLY A 148 8.44 -14.08 -9.61
N GLY A 149 8.73 -13.99 -10.92
CA GLY A 149 7.85 -13.32 -11.90
C GLY A 149 8.30 -11.90 -12.30
N GLY A 150 9.50 -11.51 -11.90
CA GLY A 150 10.20 -10.36 -12.46
C GLY A 150 10.96 -10.69 -13.74
N ASP A 151 11.69 -9.69 -14.24
CA ASP A 151 12.66 -9.85 -15.31
C ASP A 151 13.95 -10.57 -14.84
N GLU A 152 15.01 -10.52 -15.64
CA GLU A 152 16.33 -11.11 -15.32
C GLU A 152 16.93 -10.63 -13.98
N ASP A 153 16.55 -9.42 -13.53
CA ASP A 153 16.97 -8.83 -12.27
C ASP A 153 15.94 -9.01 -11.14
N GLY A 154 14.86 -9.74 -11.41
CA GLY A 154 13.75 -9.95 -10.48
C GLY A 154 12.80 -8.76 -10.35
N PHE A 155 12.88 -7.74 -11.21
CA PHE A 155 11.96 -6.60 -11.17
C PHE A 155 10.63 -6.91 -11.86
N ALA A 156 9.55 -6.73 -11.11
CA ALA A 156 8.18 -6.91 -11.59
C ALA A 156 7.35 -5.65 -11.34
N ARG A 157 6.43 -5.37 -12.25
CA ARG A 157 5.42 -4.32 -12.10
C ARG A 157 4.07 -4.94 -11.75
N GLY A 158 3.30 -4.19 -10.97
CA GLY A 158 1.91 -4.50 -10.70
C GLY A 158 1.03 -4.30 -11.93
N ALA A 159 0.12 -5.23 -12.13
CA ALA A 159 -0.87 -5.21 -13.19
C ALA A 159 -2.15 -5.88 -12.71
N TRP A 160 -3.15 -5.94 -13.58
CA TRP A 160 -4.39 -6.66 -13.36
C TRP A 160 -4.85 -7.33 -14.65
N ASP A 161 -5.65 -8.38 -14.51
CA ASP A 161 -6.48 -8.85 -15.62
C ASP A 161 -7.84 -8.14 -15.63
N TRP A 162 -8.67 -8.40 -16.65
CA TRP A 162 -9.96 -7.74 -16.82
C TRP A 162 -11.05 -8.22 -15.86
N SER A 163 -10.71 -9.15 -14.97
CA SER A 163 -11.52 -9.50 -13.79
C SER A 163 -11.04 -8.75 -12.54
N MET A 164 -10.13 -7.77 -12.69
CA MET A 164 -9.53 -7.00 -11.60
C MET A 164 -8.76 -7.86 -10.60
N LEU A 165 -8.16 -8.96 -11.05
CA LEU A 165 -7.26 -9.76 -10.21
C LEU A 165 -5.83 -9.27 -10.35
N TRP A 166 -5.14 -9.11 -9.23
CA TRP A 166 -3.73 -8.72 -9.19
C TRP A 166 -2.84 -9.67 -9.99
N LYS A 167 -1.99 -9.10 -10.83
CA LYS A 167 -0.95 -9.80 -11.58
C LYS A 167 0.38 -9.09 -11.41
N ARG A 168 1.45 -9.83 -11.63
CA ARG A 168 2.80 -9.29 -11.76
C ARG A 168 3.31 -9.59 -13.15
N VAL A 169 3.89 -8.56 -13.77
CA VAL A 169 4.48 -8.65 -15.11
C VAL A 169 5.94 -8.18 -15.04
N PRO A 170 6.85 -8.77 -15.82
CA PRO A 170 8.25 -8.38 -15.80
C PRO A 170 8.43 -6.92 -16.22
N LEU A 171 9.50 -6.28 -15.75
CA LEU A 171 9.84 -4.92 -16.14
C LEU A 171 10.17 -4.85 -17.65
N GLY A 172 9.33 -4.17 -18.42
CA GLY A 172 9.52 -4.06 -19.87
C GLY A 172 10.66 -3.13 -20.27
N ASP A 173 11.23 -3.38 -21.46
CA ASP A 173 12.38 -2.63 -22.01
C ASP A 173 12.16 -1.12 -22.10
N LYS A 174 10.92 -0.69 -22.32
CA LYS A 174 10.56 0.74 -22.36
C LYS A 174 10.87 1.44 -21.04
N GLU A 175 10.55 0.79 -19.90
CA GLU A 175 10.89 1.32 -18.58
C GLU A 175 12.37 1.18 -18.26
N LYS A 176 13.00 0.07 -18.67
CA LYS A 176 14.47 -0.10 -18.54
C LYS A 176 15.23 1.04 -19.23
N LYS A 177 14.86 1.37 -20.47
CA LYS A 177 15.47 2.45 -21.28
C LYS A 177 15.24 3.86 -20.72
N ARG A 178 14.19 4.06 -19.91
CA ARG A 178 13.90 5.36 -19.27
C ARG A 178 14.81 5.64 -18.07
N ARG A 179 15.35 4.59 -17.47
CA ARG A 179 16.16 4.65 -16.26
C ARG A 179 17.62 4.75 -16.64
N LYS A 180 18.37 5.61 -15.94
CA LYS A 180 19.82 5.77 -16.17
C LYS A 180 20.62 4.67 -15.48
N THR A 181 20.06 4.09 -14.42
CA THR A 181 20.68 3.11 -13.55
C THR A 181 19.71 1.96 -13.28
N GLN A 182 20.27 0.80 -12.99
CA GLN A 182 19.49 -0.42 -12.74
C GLN A 182 18.69 -0.38 -11.43
N THR A 183 19.05 0.48 -10.47
CA THR A 183 18.46 0.46 -9.11
C THR A 183 17.73 1.73 -8.71
N GLU A 184 17.57 2.70 -9.63
CA GLU A 184 16.63 3.80 -9.40
C GLU A 184 15.17 3.30 -9.45
N PRO A 185 14.21 4.00 -8.82
CA PRO A 185 12.79 3.64 -8.89
C PRO A 185 12.28 3.48 -10.33
N TYR A 186 11.25 2.66 -10.51
CA TYR A 186 10.56 2.49 -11.79
C TYR A 186 9.05 2.60 -11.61
N ARG A 187 8.34 2.92 -12.70
CA ARG A 187 6.89 3.11 -12.66
C ARG A 187 6.17 1.77 -12.68
N SER A 188 5.13 1.65 -11.87
CA SER A 188 4.23 0.50 -11.82
C SER A 188 2.78 0.97 -12.05
N PRO A 189 2.01 0.36 -12.96
CA PRO A 189 0.61 0.71 -13.19
C PRO A 189 -0.28 0.56 -11.96
N ALA A 190 0.02 -0.43 -11.12
CA ALA A 190 -0.68 -0.64 -9.85
C ALA A 190 0.28 -1.07 -8.74
N MET A 191 -0.15 -0.87 -7.51
CA MET A 191 0.47 -1.42 -6.31
C MET A 191 -0.28 -2.65 -5.80
N ALA A 192 0.41 -3.52 -5.06
CA ALA A 192 -0.23 -4.65 -4.38
C ALA A 192 -1.16 -4.19 -3.25
N GLY A 193 -0.93 -2.98 -2.71
CA GLY A 193 -1.78 -2.33 -1.70
C GLY A 193 -1.37 -2.57 -0.26
N GLY A 194 -0.74 -3.71 0.05
CA GLY A 194 -0.21 -4.05 1.38
C GLY A 194 0.69 -2.97 1.97
N LEU A 195 1.75 -2.65 1.22
CA LEU A 195 2.87 -1.84 1.67
C LEU A 195 3.10 -0.69 0.69
N PHE A 196 3.01 0.55 1.15
CA PHE A 196 3.30 1.74 0.34
C PHE A 196 3.59 2.95 1.23
N ALA A 197 4.17 3.99 0.63
CA ALA A 197 4.38 5.27 1.27
C ALA A 197 3.83 6.39 0.39
N ILE A 198 3.10 7.32 1.01
CA ILE A 198 2.47 8.45 0.34
C ILE A 198 2.57 9.69 1.22
N GLU A 199 2.77 10.86 0.63
CA GLU A 199 2.72 12.12 1.38
C GLU A 199 1.32 12.29 1.98
N ARG A 200 1.28 12.67 3.26
CA ARG A 200 0.06 12.62 4.07
C ARG A 200 -1.01 13.52 3.46
N ASP A 201 -0.69 14.79 3.21
CA ASP A 201 -1.68 15.75 2.74
C ASP A 201 -2.14 15.41 1.33
N PHE A 202 -1.25 14.91 0.47
CA PHE A 202 -1.62 14.37 -0.83
C PHE A 202 -2.60 13.19 -0.72
N PHE A 203 -2.43 12.28 0.24
CA PHE A 203 -3.40 11.18 0.43
C PHE A 203 -4.78 11.71 0.86
N PHE A 204 -4.83 12.75 1.68
CA PHE A 204 -6.08 13.44 2.04
C PHE A 204 -6.71 14.17 0.84
N GLU A 205 -5.91 14.80 -0.02
CA GLU A 205 -6.38 15.46 -1.25
C GLU A 205 -6.97 14.47 -2.25
N LEU A 206 -6.46 13.24 -2.29
CA LEU A 206 -7.06 12.14 -3.05
C LEU A 206 -8.35 11.60 -2.44
N GLY A 207 -8.75 12.11 -1.26
CA GLY A 207 -9.92 11.65 -0.52
C GLY A 207 -9.71 10.31 0.20
N LEU A 208 -8.45 9.97 0.54
CA LEU A 208 -8.07 8.66 1.10
C LEU A 208 -8.55 7.51 0.20
N TYR A 209 -8.81 6.33 0.78
CA TYR A 209 -9.61 5.31 0.13
C TYR A 209 -11.08 5.71 0.09
N ASP A 210 -11.76 5.32 -0.97
CA ASP A 210 -13.22 5.47 -1.06
C ASP A 210 -13.94 4.82 0.15
N PRO A 211 -14.82 5.57 0.86
CA PRO A 211 -15.62 5.05 1.97
C PRO A 211 -16.64 3.96 1.55
N GLY A 212 -16.97 3.86 0.26
CA GLY A 212 -17.82 2.80 -0.29
C GLY A 212 -17.16 1.41 -0.32
N LEU A 213 -15.84 1.35 -0.33
CA LEU A 213 -15.10 0.09 -0.30
C LEU A 213 -15.20 -0.61 1.06
N GLN A 214 -15.55 -1.89 1.02
CA GLN A 214 -15.79 -2.71 2.22
C GLN A 214 -14.72 -3.78 2.41
N ILE A 215 -14.32 -3.99 3.66
CA ILE A 215 -13.46 -5.09 4.12
C ILE A 215 -12.06 -5.12 3.46
N TRP A 216 -11.95 -5.64 2.25
CA TRP A 216 -10.71 -5.86 1.52
C TRP A 216 -10.98 -6.09 0.03
N GLY A 217 -10.06 -5.63 -0.83
CA GLY A 217 -10.07 -5.89 -2.26
C GLY A 217 -10.43 -4.63 -3.07
N GLY A 218 -9.75 -4.44 -4.19
CA GLY A 218 -9.99 -3.31 -5.09
C GLY A 218 -9.36 -1.99 -4.64
N GLU A 219 -9.08 -1.81 -3.35
CA GLU A 219 -8.53 -0.57 -2.80
C GLU A 219 -7.14 -0.27 -3.37
N ASN A 220 -6.36 -1.31 -3.62
CA ASN A 220 -5.03 -1.18 -4.19
C ASN A 220 -5.05 -0.62 -5.62
N PHE A 221 -6.04 -1.01 -6.43
CA PHE A 221 -6.25 -0.47 -7.77
C PHE A 221 -6.80 0.95 -7.70
N GLU A 222 -7.76 1.18 -6.81
CA GLU A 222 -8.34 2.48 -6.56
C GLU A 222 -7.26 3.53 -6.28
N ILE A 223 -6.41 3.32 -5.27
CA ILE A 223 -5.38 4.32 -5.00
C ILE A 223 -4.37 4.45 -6.14
N SER A 224 -4.09 3.36 -6.86
CA SER A 224 -3.18 3.38 -8.01
C SER A 224 -3.69 4.32 -9.12
N TYR A 225 -4.98 4.27 -9.44
CA TYR A 225 -5.57 5.14 -10.47
C TYR A 225 -5.71 6.58 -10.00
N LYS A 226 -5.98 6.81 -8.71
CA LYS A 226 -6.06 8.15 -8.11
C LYS A 226 -4.72 8.89 -8.17
N VAL A 227 -3.64 8.16 -7.92
CA VAL A 227 -2.28 8.71 -7.95
C VAL A 227 -1.81 8.94 -9.39
N ASP A 228 -2.16 8.07 -10.33
CA ASP A 228 -1.69 8.17 -11.70
C ASP A 228 -2.38 9.29 -12.48
N ILE A 229 -1.58 10.27 -12.90
CA ILE A 229 -2.02 11.43 -13.68
C ILE A 229 -2.67 11.02 -15.01
N GLU A 230 -2.24 9.92 -15.63
CA GLU A 230 -2.84 9.44 -16.88
C GLU A 230 -4.27 8.91 -16.67
N PHE A 231 -4.59 8.45 -15.46
CA PHE A 231 -5.90 7.91 -15.11
C PHE A 231 -6.83 8.92 -14.43
N LYS A 232 -6.33 10.08 -13.98
CA LYS A 232 -7.15 11.10 -13.30
C LYS A 232 -8.37 11.56 -14.10
N ASP A 233 -8.27 11.58 -15.43
CA ASP A 233 -9.38 11.98 -16.31
C ASP A 233 -10.08 10.78 -16.99
N LEU A 234 -9.62 9.55 -16.73
CA LEU A 234 -10.20 8.34 -17.32
C LEU A 234 -11.43 7.90 -16.52
N HIS A 235 -12.59 8.38 -16.94
CA HIS A 235 -13.89 7.97 -16.39
C HIS A 235 -14.37 6.62 -16.94
N ARG A 236 -13.57 5.97 -17.81
CA ARG A 236 -13.89 4.68 -18.42
C ARG A 236 -12.63 3.91 -18.80
N PHE A 237 -12.62 2.61 -18.49
CA PHE A 237 -11.57 1.69 -18.92
C PHE A 237 -11.94 1.02 -20.24
N THR A 238 -11.13 1.24 -21.28
CA THR A 238 -11.27 0.58 -22.59
C THR A 238 -10.22 -0.52 -22.74
N HIS A 239 -10.68 -1.72 -23.06
CA HIS A 239 -9.86 -2.85 -23.47
C HIS A 239 -9.26 -2.57 -24.85
N MET A 240 -8.05 -2.03 -24.88
CA MET A 240 -7.36 -1.61 -26.12
C MET A 240 -7.40 -2.67 -27.25
N PRO A 241 -7.19 -3.98 -27.00
CA PRO A 241 -7.24 -4.97 -28.08
C PRO A 241 -8.62 -5.17 -28.73
N THR A 242 -9.72 -4.90 -28.02
CA THR A 242 -11.08 -5.17 -28.53
C THR A 242 -11.91 -3.90 -28.72
N GLY A 243 -11.44 -2.75 -28.23
CA GLY A 243 -12.21 -1.50 -28.20
C GLY A 243 -13.43 -1.52 -27.27
N LYS A 244 -13.61 -2.60 -26.50
CA LYS A 244 -14.73 -2.78 -25.56
C LYS A 244 -14.43 -2.13 -24.23
N CYS A 245 -15.46 -1.89 -23.43
CA CYS A 245 -15.33 -1.20 -22.15
C CYS A 245 -15.53 -2.16 -20.98
N LEU A 246 -14.88 -1.85 -19.87
CA LEU A 246 -15.09 -2.55 -18.62
C LEU A 246 -16.48 -2.16 -18.07
N ASP A 247 -17.28 -3.15 -17.71
CA ASP A 247 -18.62 -3.01 -17.14
C ASP A 247 -18.68 -3.84 -15.84
N ARG A 248 -19.63 -3.52 -14.96
CA ARG A 248 -19.81 -4.22 -13.68
C ARG A 248 -21.26 -4.64 -13.50
N SER A 249 -21.46 -5.77 -12.83
CA SER A 249 -22.76 -6.23 -12.38
C SER A 249 -22.88 -6.00 -10.89
N ASP A 250 -23.79 -5.11 -10.49
CA ASP A 250 -24.09 -4.86 -9.08
C ASP A 250 -24.75 -6.08 -8.41
N LEU A 251 -25.44 -6.92 -9.19
CA LEU A 251 -26.10 -8.14 -8.70
C LEU A 251 -25.12 -9.29 -8.48
N LEU A 252 -24.19 -9.48 -9.40
CA LEU A 252 -23.24 -10.59 -9.35
C LEU A 252 -21.94 -10.21 -8.63
N HIS A 253 -21.78 -8.93 -8.29
CA HIS A 253 -20.53 -8.34 -7.85
C HIS A 253 -19.38 -8.79 -8.75
N LYS A 254 -19.48 -8.58 -10.07
CA LYS A 254 -18.46 -9.03 -11.02
C LYS A 254 -18.13 -7.97 -12.05
N VAL A 255 -16.87 -7.93 -12.45
CA VAL A 255 -16.35 -7.08 -13.52
C VAL A 255 -16.17 -7.90 -14.79
N PHE A 256 -16.59 -7.37 -15.93
CA PHE A 256 -16.51 -8.05 -17.23
C PHE A 256 -16.36 -7.03 -18.38
N ILE A 257 -15.99 -7.52 -19.55
CA ILE A 257 -15.85 -6.70 -20.76
C ILE A 257 -17.20 -6.68 -21.50
N ALA A 258 -17.71 -5.49 -21.82
CA ALA A 258 -18.94 -5.27 -22.58
C ALA A 258 -18.76 -4.19 -23.65
N ASP A 259 -19.73 -4.05 -24.56
CA ASP A 259 -19.69 -2.95 -25.52
C ASP A 259 -19.81 -1.60 -24.80
N CYS A 260 -19.08 -0.60 -25.28
CA CYS A 260 -19.02 0.71 -24.66
C CYS A 260 -20.36 1.44 -24.77
N ASP A 261 -20.90 1.88 -23.64
CA ASP A 261 -22.18 2.57 -23.52
C ASP A 261 -22.04 3.78 -22.59
N ASN A 262 -22.23 4.97 -23.16
CA ASN A 262 -22.13 6.24 -22.43
C ASN A 262 -23.25 6.48 -21.42
N SER A 263 -24.39 5.81 -21.59
CA SER A 263 -25.55 5.95 -20.71
C SER A 263 -25.41 5.11 -19.45
N LYS A 264 -24.64 4.01 -19.50
CA LYS A 264 -24.41 3.12 -18.36
C LYS A 264 -23.51 3.76 -17.32
N THR A 265 -24.07 4.00 -16.15
CA THR A 265 -23.30 4.40 -14.96
C THR A 265 -22.33 3.30 -14.51
N THR A 266 -22.62 2.03 -14.78
CA THR A 266 -21.73 0.90 -14.48
C THR A 266 -20.44 0.87 -15.33
N GLN A 267 -20.42 1.62 -16.45
CA GLN A 267 -19.22 1.83 -17.27
C GLN A 267 -18.57 3.20 -17.04
N LYS A 268 -19.16 4.03 -16.18
CA LYS A 268 -18.52 5.22 -15.62
C LYS A 268 -17.78 4.74 -14.37
N TRP A 269 -16.49 4.50 -14.54
CA TRP A 269 -15.63 4.04 -13.45
C TRP A 269 -15.33 5.21 -12.53
N GLU A 270 -16.33 5.57 -11.73
CA GLU A 270 -16.13 6.29 -10.49
C GLU A 270 -15.59 5.28 -9.48
N MET A 271 -14.51 5.56 -8.78
CA MET A 271 -13.93 4.55 -7.89
C MET A 271 -14.79 4.15 -6.69
N ASN A 272 -15.89 4.88 -6.45
CA ASN A 272 -16.91 4.57 -5.45
C ASN A 272 -17.69 3.26 -5.70
N ASN A 273 -17.34 2.54 -6.76
CA ASN A 273 -18.13 1.50 -7.38
C ASN A 273 -17.36 0.17 -7.57
N ILE A 274 -16.14 0.07 -7.05
CA ILE A 274 -15.35 -1.16 -7.10
C ILE A 274 -15.79 -2.06 -5.94
N VAL A 275 -16.73 -2.96 -6.19
CA VAL A 275 -17.05 -4.01 -5.21
C VAL A 275 -16.04 -5.14 -5.40
N ALA A 276 -15.30 -5.48 -4.35
CA ALA A 276 -14.45 -6.66 -4.33
C ALA A 276 -15.32 -7.93 -4.45
N VAL A 277 -14.94 -8.85 -5.32
CA VAL A 277 -15.56 -10.17 -5.48
C VAL A 277 -14.84 -11.19 -4.59
#